data_AF-A0A8T4QZP5-F1
#
_entry.id   AF-A0A8T4QZP5-F1
#
_cell.length_a   1.000
_cell.length_b   1.000
_cell.length_c   1.000
_cell.angle_alpha   90.00
_cell.angle_beta   90.00
_cell.angle_gamma   90.00
#
_symmetry.space_group_name_H-M   'P 1'
#
loop_
_entity.id
_entity.type
_entity.pdbx_description
1 polymer ?
#
loop_
_entity_poly.entity_id
_entity_poly.type
_entity_poly.pdbx_seq_one_letter_code
_entity_poly.pdbx_strand_id
1 'polypeptide(L)'
;MDLSKYNNQTINFGFEVHDTFTFDTLRKPSICQVDTIKPVITSFNHRLEKTALYLNVTLSEQAATIHLVENRFQDNEDKTKLCTKCQSYGFDKSKKRLLSKGNHRFRIVATDYAGNQVESEMFTVSV
;
A
#
# COMPACT_ATOMS: atom_id res chain seq x y z
N MET A 1 0.24 -3.10 20.95
CA MET A 1 1.52 -2.55 21.43
C MET A 1 1.72 -1.24 20.70
N ASP A 2 1.82 -0.13 21.43
CA ASP A 2 2.07 1.19 20.84
C ASP A 2 3.59 1.44 20.80
N LEU A 3 4.13 1.63 19.60
CA LEU A 3 5.56 1.88 19.37
C LEU A 3 5.84 3.34 18.97
N SER A 4 4.86 4.23 19.05
CA SER A 4 4.96 5.61 18.53
C SER A 4 6.13 6.41 19.11
N LYS A 5 6.53 6.14 20.36
CA LYS A 5 7.66 6.79 21.05
C LYS A 5 9.03 6.42 20.45
N TYR A 6 9.07 5.34 19.68
CA TYR A 6 10.27 4.81 19.05
C TYR A 6 10.32 5.14 17.56
N ASN A 7 9.46 6.02 17.05
CA ASN A 7 9.46 6.40 15.63
C ASN A 7 10.87 6.86 15.19
N ASN A 8 11.34 6.38 14.05
CA ASN A 8 12.71 6.54 13.54
C ASN A 8 13.82 5.92 14.41
N GLN A 9 13.49 5.04 15.34
CA GLN A 9 14.46 4.30 16.14
C GLN A 9 14.50 2.83 15.74
N THR A 10 15.68 2.23 15.92
CA THR A 10 15.86 0.80 15.80
C THR A 10 15.59 0.14 17.14
N ILE A 11 14.64 -0.79 17.17
CA ILE A 11 14.35 -1.60 18.35
C ILE A 11 14.82 -3.03 18.14
N ASN A 12 15.35 -3.63 19.20
CA ASN A 12 15.61 -5.05 19.28
C ASN A 12 14.44 -5.68 20.03
N PHE A 13 13.72 -6.58 19.39
CA PHE A 13 12.64 -7.32 20.04
C PHE A 13 12.88 -8.83 19.92
N GLY A 14 12.58 -9.54 20.99
CA GLY A 14 12.53 -10.98 21.05
C GLY A 14 11.22 -11.39 21.69
N PHE A 15 10.74 -12.57 21.37
CA PHE A 15 9.67 -13.21 22.13
C PHE A 15 10.24 -14.49 22.74
N GLU A 16 9.86 -14.72 23.98
CA GLU A 16 10.12 -15.95 24.69
C GLU A 16 8.84 -16.78 24.63
N VAL A 17 8.97 -18.05 24.23
CA VAL A 17 7.85 -18.98 24.17
C VAL A 17 8.07 -20.01 25.27
N HIS A 18 7.20 -19.96 26.27
CA HIS A 18 7.13 -20.98 27.31
C HIS A 18 6.15 -22.07 26.86
N ASP A 19 6.64 -23.31 26.78
CA ASP A 19 5.80 -24.50 26.63
C ASP A 19 5.93 -25.35 27.91
N THR A 20 4.83 -25.98 28.32
CA THR A 20 4.71 -26.72 29.59
C THR A 20 5.60 -27.98 29.61
N PHE A 21 6.06 -28.44 28.44
CA PHE A 21 6.75 -29.72 28.28
C PHE A 21 8.19 -29.63 27.74
N THR A 22 8.73 -28.43 27.46
CA THR A 22 10.12 -28.26 26.96
C THR A 22 10.82 -27.03 27.55
N PHE A 23 12.15 -27.08 27.58
CA PHE A 23 13.00 -25.98 28.04
C PHE A 23 12.78 -24.70 27.20
N ASP A 24 12.72 -23.57 27.89
CA ASP A 24 12.51 -22.24 27.31
C ASP A 24 13.49 -21.99 26.15
N THR A 25 12.95 -21.80 24.95
CA THR A 25 13.77 -21.47 23.78
C THR A 25 13.70 -19.97 23.53
N LEU A 26 14.75 -19.25 23.93
CA LEU A 26 14.96 -17.85 23.57
C LEU A 26 15.24 -17.73 22.07
N ARG A 27 14.33 -17.09 21.33
CA ARG A 27 14.57 -16.75 19.92
C ARG A 27 15.59 -15.60 19.85
N LYS A 28 16.53 -15.67 18.90
CA LYS A 28 17.49 -14.58 18.63
C LYS A 28 16.73 -13.25 18.43
N PRO A 29 17.16 -12.16 19.09
CA PRO A 29 16.51 -10.86 18.97
C PRO A 29 16.52 -10.40 17.50
N SER A 30 15.37 -9.92 17.03
CA SER A 30 15.19 -9.36 15.71
C SER A 30 15.30 -7.84 15.78
N ILE A 31 16.00 -7.26 14.81
CA ILE A 31 16.21 -5.81 14.68
C ILE A 31 15.13 -5.26 13.76
N CYS A 32 14.42 -4.22 14.19
CA CYS A 32 13.40 -3.56 13.37
C CYS A 32 13.51 -2.04 13.50
N GLN A 33 13.45 -1.33 12.38
CA GLN A 33 13.29 0.12 12.37
C GLN A 33 11.81 0.45 12.49
N VAL A 34 11.44 1.20 13.51
CA VAL A 34 10.07 1.65 13.70
C VAL A 34 9.83 2.88 12.83
N ASP A 35 8.80 2.80 12.00
CA ASP A 35 8.32 3.90 11.19
C ASP A 35 6.80 3.98 11.33
N THR A 36 6.31 5.11 11.83
CA THR A 36 4.89 5.38 12.03
C THR A 36 4.34 6.44 11.07
N ILE A 37 5.17 6.94 10.15
CA ILE A 37 4.80 7.99 9.20
C ILE A 37 4.17 7.33 7.98
N LYS A 38 2.97 7.78 7.61
CA LYS A 38 2.32 7.31 6.39
C LYS A 38 2.93 7.97 5.16
N PRO A 39 3.05 7.25 4.03
CA PRO A 39 3.40 7.88 2.76
C PRO A 39 2.34 8.91 2.37
N VAL A 40 2.73 9.92 1.58
CA VAL A 40 1.83 10.97 1.09
C VAL A 40 1.72 10.89 -0.42
N ILE A 41 0.51 10.93 -0.97
CA ILE A 41 0.28 11.03 -2.42
C ILE A 41 0.50 12.49 -2.82
N THR A 42 1.63 12.78 -3.48
CA THR A 42 2.02 14.14 -3.88
C THR A 42 1.39 14.57 -5.20
N SER A 43 1.13 13.61 -6.09
CA SER A 43 0.39 13.88 -7.32
C SER A 43 -0.41 12.65 -7.76
N PHE A 44 -1.62 12.90 -8.24
CA PHE A 44 -2.50 11.87 -8.77
C PHE A 44 -3.24 12.42 -9.99
N ASN A 45 -3.10 11.73 -11.12
CA ASN A 45 -3.81 12.04 -12.35
C ASN A 45 -4.33 10.76 -13.00
N HIS A 46 -5.48 10.86 -13.67
CA HIS A 46 -6.04 9.76 -14.44
C HIS A 46 -6.60 10.27 -15.76
N ARG A 47 -6.58 9.41 -16.78
CA ARG A 47 -7.25 9.67 -18.06
C ARG A 47 -7.89 8.39 -18.57
N LEU A 48 -9.05 8.50 -19.19
CA LEU A 48 -9.74 7.38 -19.82
C LEU A 48 -9.74 7.57 -21.34
N GLU A 49 -9.24 6.57 -22.07
CA GLU A 49 -9.30 6.54 -23.53
C GLU A 49 -10.04 5.27 -23.96
N LYS A 50 -11.27 5.41 -24.45
CA LYS A 50 -12.16 4.29 -24.76
C LYS A 50 -12.34 3.41 -23.50
N THR A 51 -11.73 2.23 -23.47
CA THR A 51 -11.78 1.28 -22.36
C THR A 51 -10.49 1.23 -21.54
N ALA A 52 -9.48 2.07 -21.85
CA ALA A 52 -8.18 2.07 -21.21
C ALA A 52 -8.06 3.23 -20.21
N LEU A 53 -7.97 2.88 -18.92
CA LEU A 53 -7.67 3.81 -17.84
C LEU A 53 -6.16 3.92 -17.66
N TYR A 54 -5.61 5.11 -17.83
CA TYR A 54 -4.23 5.43 -17.50
C TYR A 54 -4.19 6.15 -16.17
N LEU A 55 -3.21 5.79 -15.34
CA LEU A 55 -3.05 6.32 -13.99
C LEU A 55 -1.61 6.80 -13.83
N ASN A 56 -1.48 7.99 -13.27
CA ASN A 56 -0.22 8.59 -12.89
C ASN A 56 -0.27 8.91 -11.40
N VAL A 57 0.62 8.31 -10.63
CA VAL A 57 0.67 8.45 -9.17
C VAL A 57 2.11 8.73 -8.76
N THR A 58 2.32 9.69 -7.87
CA THR A 58 3.62 9.96 -7.24
C THR A 58 3.43 10.08 -5.74
N LEU A 59 4.39 9.53 -5.00
CA LEU A 59 4.42 9.52 -3.56
C LEU A 59 5.59 10.35 -3.02
N SER A 60 5.48 10.80 -1.77
CA SER A 60 6.57 11.47 -1.04
C SER A 60 7.78 10.57 -0.81
N GLU A 61 7.58 9.26 -0.81
CA GLU A 61 8.58 8.24 -0.54
C GLU A 61 8.33 6.94 -1.31
N GLN A 62 9.27 6.01 -1.26
CA GLN A 62 9.15 4.72 -1.95
C GLN A 62 8.17 3.79 -1.22
N ALA A 63 7.03 3.49 -1.85
CA ALA A 63 6.09 2.51 -1.32
C ALA A 63 6.57 1.07 -1.59
N ALA A 64 6.28 0.17 -0.65
CA ALA A 64 6.41 -1.26 -0.86
C ALA A 64 5.43 -1.73 -1.93
N THR A 65 4.17 -1.25 -1.89
CA THR A 65 3.16 -1.55 -2.91
C THR A 65 2.25 -0.37 -3.20
N ILE A 66 1.78 -0.29 -4.45
CA ILE A 66 0.67 0.60 -4.86
C ILE A 66 -0.41 -0.27 -5.50
N HIS A 67 -1.64 -0.13 -5.03
CA HIS A 67 -2.81 -0.84 -5.49
C HIS A 67 -3.88 0.12 -6.03
N LEU A 68 -4.57 -0.30 -7.09
CA LEU A 68 -5.84 0.27 -7.52
C LEU A 68 -6.95 -0.62 -6.96
N VAL A 69 -7.80 -0.05 -6.13
CA VAL A 69 -8.94 -0.75 -5.53
C VAL A 69 -10.21 -0.28 -6.22
N GLU A 70 -10.94 -1.21 -6.80
CA GLU A 70 -12.24 -0.97 -7.39
C GLU A 70 -13.33 -1.36 -6.39
N ASN A 71 -14.24 -0.43 -6.11
CA ASN A 71 -15.40 -0.68 -5.29
C ASN A 71 -16.58 -1.05 -6.20
N ARG A 72 -16.87 -2.34 -6.31
CA ARG A 72 -17.98 -2.85 -7.13
C ARG A 72 -19.28 -2.91 -6.34
N PHE A 73 -19.24 -3.37 -5.08
CA PHE A 73 -20.38 -3.47 -4.16
C PHE A 73 -19.93 -3.47 -2.69
N GLN A 74 -20.87 -3.31 -1.76
CA GLN A 74 -20.66 -2.95 -0.34
C GLN A 74 -19.68 -3.82 0.46
N ASP A 75 -19.31 -5.02 -0.02
CA ASP A 75 -18.31 -5.90 0.61
C ASP A 75 -17.32 -6.56 -0.38
N ASN A 76 -17.31 -6.14 -1.66
CA ASN A 76 -16.44 -6.76 -2.67
C ASN A 76 -15.53 -5.72 -3.33
N GLU A 77 -14.28 -5.71 -2.86
CA GLU A 77 -13.20 -4.89 -3.40
C GLU A 77 -12.30 -5.70 -4.32
N ASP A 78 -12.18 -5.27 -5.57
CA ASP A 78 -11.18 -5.83 -6.49
C ASP A 78 -9.88 -5.03 -6.35
N LYS A 79 -8.86 -5.65 -5.75
CA LYS A 79 -7.54 -5.07 -5.52
C LYS A 79 -6.57 -5.48 -6.62
N THR A 80 -6.20 -4.53 -7.46
CA THR A 80 -5.19 -4.73 -8.51
C THR A 80 -3.87 -4.08 -8.11
N LYS A 81 -2.80 -4.88 -8.06
CA LYS A 81 -1.45 -4.36 -7.82
C LYS A 81 -0.94 -3.60 -9.03
N LEU A 82 -0.69 -2.31 -8.87
CA LEU A 82 -0.09 -1.46 -9.89
C LEU A 82 1.44 -1.60 -9.89
N CYS A 83 2.04 -1.57 -8.71
CA CYS A 83 3.48 -1.44 -8.58
C CYS A 83 4.00 -2.02 -7.26
N THR A 84 5.28 -2.42 -7.28
CA THR A 84 6.02 -2.86 -6.10
C THR A 84 7.33 -2.09 -6.03
N LYS A 85 7.72 -1.66 -4.82
CA LYS A 85 8.98 -0.96 -4.55
C LYS A 85 9.19 0.28 -5.43
N CYS A 86 8.19 1.16 -5.49
CA CYS A 86 8.27 2.34 -6.36
C CYS A 86 7.71 3.59 -5.67
N GLN A 87 8.29 4.73 -6.05
CA GLN A 87 7.84 6.05 -5.62
C GLN A 87 6.84 6.66 -6.61
N SER A 88 6.79 6.15 -7.85
CA SER A 88 5.90 6.61 -8.90
C SER A 88 5.31 5.45 -9.71
N TYR A 89 4.18 5.71 -10.35
CA TYR A 89 3.54 4.83 -11.32
C TYR A 89 3.00 5.67 -12.49
N GLY A 90 3.16 5.18 -13.73
CA GLY A 90 2.55 5.74 -14.93
C GLY A 90 3.33 6.87 -15.62
N PHE A 91 4.15 7.64 -14.90
CA PHE A 91 4.95 8.74 -15.45
C PHE A 91 6.11 8.26 -16.33
N ASP A 92 6.88 7.26 -15.88
CA ASP A 92 8.07 6.78 -16.63
C ASP A 92 7.70 5.80 -17.75
N LYS A 93 6.57 5.09 -17.58
CA LYS A 93 6.02 4.15 -18.55
C LYS A 93 4.51 4.24 -18.47
N SER A 94 3.86 4.61 -19.57
CA SER A 94 2.40 4.66 -19.65
C SER A 94 1.83 3.27 -19.38
N LYS A 95 1.24 3.09 -18.20
CA LYS A 95 0.58 1.84 -17.81
C LYS A 95 -0.93 2.06 -17.83
N LYS A 96 -1.63 1.08 -18.38
CA LYS A 96 -3.09 1.13 -18.58
C LYS A 96 -3.76 -0.09 -17.94
N ARG A 97 -4.96 0.14 -17.41
CA ARG A 97 -5.90 -0.91 -17.01
C ARG A 97 -7.07 -0.90 -17.99
N LEU A 98 -7.40 -2.07 -18.55
CA LEU A 98 -8.60 -2.20 -19.37
C LEU A 98 -9.81 -2.37 -18.46
N LEU A 99 -10.89 -1.67 -18.79
CA LEU A 99 -12.15 -1.68 -18.07
C LEU A 99 -13.24 -2.31 -18.93
N SER A 100 -14.15 -3.01 -18.28
CA SER A 100 -15.43 -3.39 -18.88
C SER A 100 -16.32 -2.16 -19.06
N LYS A 101 -17.40 -2.28 -19.83
CA LYS A 101 -18.41 -1.22 -19.89
C LYS A 101 -19.08 -1.04 -18.54
N GLY A 102 -19.39 0.21 -18.19
CA GLY A 102 -20.10 0.55 -16.96
C GLY A 102 -19.41 1.63 -16.13
N ASN A 103 -19.98 1.86 -14.94
CA ASN A 103 -19.48 2.82 -13.97
C ASN A 103 -18.54 2.13 -12.98
N HIS A 104 -17.34 2.64 -12.85
CA HIS A 104 -16.33 2.13 -11.95
C HIS A 104 -15.96 3.20 -10.93
N ARG A 105 -15.85 2.79 -9.66
CA ARG A 105 -15.39 3.65 -8.56
C ARG A 105 -14.06 3.11 -8.07
N PHE A 106 -13.03 3.95 -8.12
CA PHE A 106 -11.67 3.55 -7.79
C PHE A 106 -11.11 4.40 -6.66
N ARG A 107 -10.16 3.82 -5.92
CA ARG A 107 -9.21 4.54 -5.07
C ARG A 107 -7.82 3.93 -5.23
N ILE A 108 -6.79 4.74 -5.00
CA ILE A 108 -5.42 4.28 -4.91
C ILE A 108 -5.09 4.01 -3.46
N VAL A 109 -4.41 2.90 -3.19
CA VAL A 109 -3.88 2.57 -1.86
C VAL A 109 -2.38 2.34 -2.01
N ALA A 110 -1.58 3.12 -1.28
CA ALA A 110 -0.13 2.92 -1.21
C ALA A 110 0.25 2.47 0.21
N THR A 111 1.14 1.47 0.28
CA THR A 111 1.66 0.91 1.53
C THR A 111 3.17 1.00 1.52
N ASP A 112 3.76 1.54 2.58
CA ASP A 112 5.21 1.58 2.78
C ASP A 112 5.77 0.21 3.24
N TYR A 113 7.04 0.17 3.61
CA TYR A 113 7.69 -1.06 4.10
C TYR A 113 7.40 -1.39 5.57
N ALA A 114 6.99 -0.41 6.37
CA ALA A 114 6.59 -0.58 7.75
C ALA A 114 5.11 -0.98 7.90
N GLY A 115 4.35 -0.95 6.80
CA GLY A 115 2.93 -1.27 6.73
C GLY A 115 2.00 -0.07 6.88
N ASN A 116 2.52 1.17 6.94
CA ASN A 116 1.66 2.35 6.96
C ASN A 116 1.01 2.56 5.58
N GLN A 117 -0.24 3.01 5.61
CA GLN A 117 -1.07 3.11 4.41
C GLN A 117 -1.64 4.50 4.23
N VAL A 118 -1.69 4.93 2.97
CA VAL A 118 -2.40 6.11 2.51
C VAL A 118 -3.35 5.75 1.37
N GLU A 119 -4.50 6.40 1.36
CA GLU A 119 -5.52 6.21 0.33
C GLU A 119 -5.81 7.54 -0.36
N SER A 120 -6.09 7.48 -1.67
CA SER A 120 -6.63 8.64 -2.39
C SER A 120 -8.12 8.79 -2.13
N GLU A 121 -8.65 9.97 -2.44
CA GLU A 121 -10.10 10.13 -2.61
C GLU A 121 -10.62 9.17 -3.69
N MET A 122 -11.89 8.79 -3.54
CA MET A 122 -12.57 7.97 -4.54
C MET A 122 -12.85 8.78 -5.80
N PHE A 123 -12.53 8.21 -6.96
CA PHE A 123 -12.84 8.80 -8.26
C PHE A 123 -13.67 7.82 -9.09
N THR A 124 -14.52 8.37 -9.96
CA THR A 124 -15.44 7.59 -10.79
C THR A 124 -15.09 7.73 -12.26
N VAL A 125 -15.10 6.61 -13.00
CA VAL A 125 -14.92 6.61 -14.45
C VAL A 125 -16.03 5.77 -15.08
N SER A 126 -16.51 6.22 -16.23
CA SER A 126 -17.61 5.58 -16.97
C SER A 126 -17.12 5.22 -18.37
N VAL A 127 -17.31 3.96 -18.75
CA VAL A 127 -16.80 3.35 -19.99
C VAL A 127 -17.94 2.90 -20.89
#